data_AF-A0A7K3DD61-F1
#
_entry.id   AF-A0A7K3DD61-F1
#
_cell.length_a   1.000
_cell.length_b   1.000
_cell.length_c   1.000
_cell.angle_alpha   90.00
_cell.angle_beta   90.00
_cell.angle_gamma   90.00
#
_symmetry.space_group_name_H-M   'P 1'
#
loop_
_entity.id
_entity.type
_entity.pdbx_description
1 polymer ?
#
loop_
_entity_poly.entity_id
_entity_poly.type
_entity_poly.pdbx_seq_one_letter_code
_entity_poly.pdbx_strand_id
1 'polypeptide(L)'
;MFAEHRPGAPHGHETGRGEYAEVHEPLTRGELYRLTAHEEPKPYELGPKVDADGAVRRFTVRQRLRARLARAMYGPGTYVPKATPEEYRALHAGWHESERLD
;
A
#
# COMPACT_ATOMS: atom_id res chain seq x y z
N MET A 1 23.87 9.47 33.93
CA MET A 1 23.46 8.09 34.24
C MET A 1 21.94 8.05 34.21
N PHE A 2 21.38 7.28 33.27
CA PHE A 2 20.11 6.53 33.28
C PHE A 2 19.03 6.97 34.31
N ALA A 3 17.79 7.28 33.95
CA ALA A 3 16.90 6.47 33.14
C ALA A 3 15.80 7.28 32.41
N GLU A 4 15.38 6.66 31.32
CA GLU A 4 14.31 6.95 30.38
C GLU A 4 12.93 6.84 31.04
N HIS A 5 12.07 7.85 30.86
CA HIS A 5 10.62 7.67 30.99
C HIS A 5 9.91 8.62 30.03
N ARG A 6 9.54 8.07 28.87
CA ARG A 6 8.63 8.68 27.91
C ARG A 6 7.23 8.54 28.52
N PRO A 7 6.54 9.60 28.98
CA PRO A 7 5.14 9.45 29.31
C PRO A 7 4.39 9.18 28.00
N GLY A 8 3.81 7.99 27.91
CA GLY A 8 2.94 7.58 26.82
C GLY A 8 1.84 8.60 26.60
N ALA A 9 1.41 8.69 25.35
CA ALA A 9 0.28 9.52 24.93
C ALA A 9 -0.86 9.42 25.96
N PRO A 10 -1.45 10.54 26.43
CA PRO A 10 -2.66 10.44 27.24
C PRO A 10 -3.73 9.80 26.35
N HIS A 11 -4.06 8.56 26.70
CA HIS A 11 -5.24 7.87 26.19
C HIS A 11 -6.42 8.70 26.69
N GLY A 12 -7.38 8.99 25.80
CA GLY A 12 -8.40 10.02 26.01
C GLY A 12 -8.99 10.02 27.41
N HIS A 13 -8.97 11.19 28.05
CA HIS A 13 -9.75 11.44 29.26
C HIS A 13 -11.18 11.79 28.85
N GLU A 14 -12.12 10.88 29.11
CA GLU A 14 -13.55 11.12 28.95
C GLU A 14 -14.07 12.00 30.10
N THR A 15 -14.02 13.33 29.96
CA THR A 15 -14.93 14.21 30.71
C THR A 15 -15.29 15.46 29.91
N GLY A 16 -16.52 15.47 29.37
CA GLY A 16 -17.34 16.68 29.22
C GLY A 16 -17.44 17.30 27.83
N ARG A 17 -18.67 17.27 27.29
CA ARG A 17 -19.22 18.07 26.17
C ARG A 17 -18.53 17.92 24.80
N GLY A 18 -18.84 16.81 24.12
CA GLY A 18 -19.42 16.83 22.78
C GLY A 18 -18.63 17.35 21.58
N GLU A 19 -17.36 17.73 21.70
CA GLU A 19 -16.52 18.06 20.54
C GLU A 19 -15.20 17.30 20.63
N TYR A 20 -15.15 16.13 20.02
CA TYR A 20 -13.90 15.40 19.79
C TYR A 20 -13.30 15.94 18.49
N ALA A 21 -12.18 16.67 18.58
CA ALA A 21 -11.40 17.05 17.41
C ALA A 21 -10.35 15.96 17.15
N GLU A 22 -10.49 15.21 16.05
CA GLU A 22 -9.44 14.31 15.57
C GLU A 22 -8.49 15.13 14.69
N VAL A 23 -7.38 15.58 15.27
CA VAL A 23 -6.34 16.29 14.53
C VAL A 23 -5.48 15.26 13.81
N HIS A 24 -5.56 15.24 12.48
CA HIS A 24 -4.71 14.39 11.64
C HIS A 24 -3.45 15.16 11.20
N GLU A 25 -2.31 14.89 11.84
CA GLU A 25 -1.02 15.38 11.36
C GLU A 25 -0.54 14.55 10.15
N PRO A 26 -0.17 15.18 9.02
CA PRO A 26 0.41 14.46 7.88
C PRO A 26 1.74 13.80 8.23
N LEU A 27 1.87 12.52 7.90
CA LEU A 27 3.13 11.80 8.09
C LEU A 27 4.24 12.34 7.18
N THR A 28 5.47 12.34 7.69
CA THR A 28 6.63 12.65 6.87
C THR A 28 6.81 11.60 5.78
N ARG A 29 7.47 11.97 4.67
CA ARG A 29 7.74 11.05 3.56
C ARG A 29 8.51 9.79 4.00
N GLY A 30 9.39 9.91 4.98
CA GLY A 30 10.15 8.78 5.52
C GLY A 30 9.28 7.81 6.33
N GLU A 31 8.26 8.32 7.03
CA GLU A 31 7.30 7.50 7.78
C GLU A 31 6.34 6.79 6.84
N LEU A 32 5.81 7.50 5.82
CA LEU A 32 5.01 6.89 4.77
C LEU A 32 5.77 5.75 4.08
N TYR A 33 7.03 5.97 3.73
CA TYR A 33 7.87 4.92 3.15
C TYR A 33 7.99 3.73 4.11
N ARG A 34 8.31 3.97 5.38
CA ARG A 34 8.47 2.89 6.37
C ARG A 34 7.20 2.03 6.51
N LEU A 35 6.03 2.65 6.50
CA LEU A 35 4.74 1.96 6.63
C LEU A 35 4.33 1.22 5.35
N THR A 36 4.78 1.69 4.19
CA THR A 36 4.40 1.13 2.88
C THR A 36 5.53 0.35 2.20
N ALA A 37 6.66 0.12 2.87
CA ALA A 37 7.83 -0.58 2.33
C ALA A 37 7.66 -2.11 2.32
N HIS A 38 6.50 -2.61 1.89
CA HIS A 38 6.28 -4.03 1.63
C HIS A 38 6.52 -4.39 0.16
N GLU A 39 6.87 -5.63 -0.12
CA GLU A 39 6.91 -6.11 -1.51
C GLU A 39 5.50 -6.30 -2.05
N GLU A 40 5.24 -5.82 -3.27
CA GLU A 40 3.96 -6.04 -3.95
C GLU A 40 4.08 -7.26 -4.86
N PRO A 41 3.40 -8.38 -4.52
CA PRO A 41 3.52 -9.61 -5.30
C PRO A 41 2.89 -9.43 -6.68
N LYS A 42 3.65 -9.80 -7.71
CA LYS A 42 3.13 -9.88 -9.09
C LYS A 42 2.48 -11.24 -9.33
N PRO A 43 1.42 -11.33 -10.15
CA PRO A 43 0.89 -12.61 -10.60
C PRO A 43 2.00 -13.50 -11.15
N TYR A 44 1.96 -14.77 -10.77
CA TYR A 44 2.76 -15.78 -11.46
C TYR A 44 2.28 -15.92 -12.90
N GLU A 45 3.14 -15.55 -13.85
CA GLU A 45 2.87 -15.68 -15.27
C GLU A 45 3.57 -16.90 -15.86
N LEU A 46 2.87 -17.61 -16.75
CA LEU A 46 3.51 -18.60 -17.59
C LEU A 46 4.26 -17.86 -18.69
N GLY A 47 5.56 -18.14 -18.80
CA GLY A 47 6.35 -17.67 -19.94
C GLY A 47 5.82 -18.19 -21.28
N PRO A 48 6.45 -17.79 -22.39
CA PRO A 48 6.04 -18.22 -23.72
C PRO A 48 6.09 -19.75 -23.85
N LYS A 49 5.16 -20.29 -24.65
CA LYS A 49 5.07 -21.73 -24.95
C LYS A 49 6.24 -22.23 -25.79
N VAL A 50 6.94 -21.32 -26.45
CA VAL A 50 8.08 -21.60 -27.31
C VAL A 50 9.22 -20.68 -26.85
N ASP A 51 10.41 -21.24 -26.66
CA ASP A 51 11.59 -20.43 -26.33
C ASP A 51 12.22 -19.79 -27.58
N ALA A 52 13.31 -19.05 -27.37
CA ALA A 52 14.00 -18.34 -28.45
C ALA A 52 14.59 -19.29 -29.52
N ASP A 53 14.85 -20.54 -29.15
CA ASP A 53 15.43 -21.57 -30.03
C ASP A 53 14.35 -22.42 -30.72
N GLY A 54 13.06 -22.09 -30.53
CA GLY A 54 11.93 -22.78 -31.15
C GLY A 54 11.47 -24.04 -30.42
N ALA A 55 12.01 -24.36 -29.25
CA ALA A 55 11.62 -25.54 -28.49
C ALA A 55 10.32 -25.30 -27.71
N VAL A 56 9.40 -26.27 -27.78
CA VAL A 56 8.08 -26.18 -27.14
C VAL A 56 8.17 -26.56 -25.66
N ARG A 57 7.84 -25.61 -24.78
CA ARG A 57 7.71 -25.81 -23.34
C ARG A 57 6.37 -26.46 -22.99
N ARG A 58 6.43 -27.57 -22.26
CA ARG A 58 5.24 -28.22 -21.69
C ARG A 58 5.03 -27.77 -20.24
N PHE A 59 3.94 -27.03 -20.00
CA PHE A 59 3.52 -26.69 -18.65
C PHE A 59 2.79 -27.85 -17.99
N THR A 60 3.04 -28.05 -16.71
CA THR A 60 2.28 -29.01 -15.88
C THR A 60 0.89 -28.45 -15.54
N VAL A 61 -0.02 -29.33 -15.12
CA VAL A 61 -1.36 -28.92 -14.63
C VAL A 61 -1.23 -27.98 -13.43
N ARG A 62 -0.30 -28.28 -12.50
CA ARG A 62 -0.04 -27.45 -11.32
C ARG A 62 0.43 -26.04 -11.68
N GLN A 63 1.30 -25.90 -12.67
CA GLN A 63 1.75 -24.58 -13.15
C GLN A 63 0.60 -23.77 -13.74
N ARG A 64 -0.27 -24.40 -14.54
CA ARG A 64 -1.46 -23.74 -15.09
C ARG A 64 -2.44 -23.30 -13.99
N LEU A 65 -2.67 -24.16 -13.00
CA LEU A 65 -3.54 -23.83 -11.87
C LEU A 65 -2.96 -22.66 -11.06
N ARG A 66 -1.66 -22.71 -10.73
CA ARG A 66 -0.97 -21.63 -10.02
C ARG A 66 -1.10 -20.30 -10.77
N ALA A 67 -0.90 -20.28 -12.08
CA ALA A 67 -1.04 -19.06 -12.88
C ALA A 67 -2.47 -18.49 -12.85
N ARG A 68 -3.48 -19.36 -12.91
CA ARG A 68 -4.89 -18.94 -12.82
C ARG A 68 -5.22 -18.35 -11.45
N LEU A 69 -4.80 -19.01 -10.37
CA LEU A 69 -5.00 -18.51 -9.01
C LEU A 69 -4.24 -17.22 -8.77
N ALA A 70 -2.99 -17.12 -9.22
CA ALA A 70 -2.20 -15.90 -9.06
C ALA A 70 -2.81 -14.72 -9.81
N ARG A 71 -3.37 -14.93 -11.00
CA ARG A 71 -4.11 -13.90 -11.73
C ARG A 71 -5.41 -13.48 -11.00
N ALA A 72 -6.09 -14.41 -10.33
CA ALA A 72 -7.30 -14.10 -9.57
C ALA A 72 -7.01 -13.34 -8.26
N MET A 73 -5.82 -13.54 -7.66
CA MET A 73 -5.44 -12.91 -6.38
C MET A 73 -4.68 -11.60 -6.58
N TYR A 74 -3.83 -11.51 -7.60
CA TYR A 74 -2.89 -10.40 -7.80
C TYR A 74 -3.02 -9.72 -9.17
N GLY A 75 -4.02 -10.10 -9.96
CA GLY A 75 -4.24 -9.56 -11.29
C GLY A 75 -4.84 -8.16 -11.29
N PRO A 76 -5.14 -7.62 -12.49
CA PRO A 76 -5.75 -6.30 -12.62
C PRO A 76 -7.06 -6.20 -11.82
N GLY A 77 -7.19 -5.16 -11.00
CA GLY A 77 -8.38 -4.89 -10.20
C GLY A 77 -8.52 -5.71 -8.92
N THR A 78 -7.54 -6.56 -8.58
CA THR A 78 -7.57 -7.36 -7.34
C THR A 78 -6.67 -6.77 -6.24
N TYR A 79 -5.86 -5.78 -6.58
CA TYR A 79 -4.93 -5.10 -5.68
C TYR A 79 -4.76 -3.63 -6.09
N VAL A 80 -4.60 -2.75 -5.10
CA VAL A 80 -4.34 -1.31 -5.31
C VAL A 80 -2.82 -1.10 -5.25
N PRO A 81 -2.17 -0.73 -6.38
CA PRO A 81 -0.73 -0.49 -6.38
C PRO A 81 -0.39 0.73 -5.52
N LYS A 82 0.86 0.78 -5.03
CA LYS A 82 1.39 2.01 -4.43
C LYS A 82 1.22 3.19 -5.38
N ALA A 83 0.77 4.31 -4.80
CA ALA A 83 0.60 5.55 -5.54
C ALA A 83 1.91 5.97 -6.21
N THR A 84 1.81 6.35 -7.47
CA THR A 84 2.90 7.03 -8.17
C THR A 84 3.13 8.42 -7.56
N PRO A 85 4.34 9.01 -7.74
CA PRO A 85 4.59 10.38 -7.30
C PRO A 85 3.58 11.39 -7.87
N GLU A 86 3.11 11.19 -9.10
CA GLU A 86 2.14 12.02 -9.78
C GLU A 86 0.75 11.92 -9.13
N GLU A 87 0.27 10.69 -8.91
CA GLU A 87 -1.01 10.44 -8.23
C GLU A 87 -0.99 10.97 -6.79
N TYR A 88 0.12 10.79 -6.07
CA TYR A 88 0.30 11.35 -4.73
C TYR A 88 0.14 12.87 -4.73
N ARG A 89 0.81 13.57 -5.66
CA ARG A 89 0.70 15.04 -5.77
C ARG A 89 -0.71 15.47 -6.15
N ALA A 90 -1.36 14.77 -7.08
CA ALA A 90 -2.72 15.09 -7.51
C ALA A 90 -3.74 14.91 -6.37
N LEU A 91 -3.61 13.83 -5.60
CA LEU A 91 -4.43 13.59 -4.41
C LEU A 91 -4.19 14.70 -3.38
N HIS A 92 -2.95 14.99 -3.01
CA HIS A 92 -2.68 15.99 -1.97
C HIS A 92 -2.95 17.45 -2.39
N ALA A 93 -2.92 17.78 -3.69
CA ALA A 93 -3.20 19.13 -4.17
C ALA A 93 -4.66 19.56 -3.93
N GLY A 94 -5.63 18.64 -4.06
CA GLY A 94 -7.04 18.95 -3.83
C GLY A 94 -7.42 19.06 -2.34
N TRP A 95 -6.72 18.35 -1.46
CA TRP A 95 -6.97 18.39 0.00
C TRP A 95 -6.50 19.70 0.62
N HIS A 96 -5.38 20.25 0.15
CA HIS A 96 -4.86 21.55 0.60
C HIS A 96 -5.66 22.76 0.08
N GLU A 97 -6.61 22.55 -0.85
CA GLU A 97 -7.51 23.60 -1.33
C GLU A 97 -8.81 23.63 -0.51
N SER A 98 -9.31 22.49 -0.04
CA SER A 98 -10.46 22.42 0.88
C SER A 98 -10.16 22.91 2.30
N GLU A 99 -8.92 22.81 2.80
CA GLU A 99 -8.52 23.32 4.13
C GLU A 99 -8.23 24.83 4.17
N ARG A 100 -8.26 25.53 3.03
CA ARG A 100 -7.89 26.96 2.93
C ARG A 100 -9.10 27.89 2.75
N LEU A 101 -10.31 27.32 2.72
CA LEU A 101 -11.56 28.06 2.51
C LEU A 101 -12.38 28.25 3.81
N ASP A 102 -11.77 27.99 4.97
CA ASP A 102 -12.36 28.18 6.30
C ASP A 102 -11.63 29.27 7.09
#